data_AF-A0A3R6QCE3-F1
#
_entry.id   AF-A0A3R6QCE3-F1
#
_cell.length_a   1.000
_cell.length_b   1.000
_cell.length_c   1.000
_cell.angle_alpha   90.00
_cell.angle_beta   90.00
_cell.angle_gamma   90.00
#
_symmetry.space_group_name_H-M   'P 1'
#
loop_
_entity.id
_entity.type
_entity.pdbx_description
1 polymer ?
#
loop_
_entity_poly.entity_id
_entity_poly.type
_entity_poly.pdbx_seq_one_letter_code
_entity_poly.pdbx_strand_id
1 'polypeptide(L)'
;MGKLILCSSVIAKNPYCFPMTKTKVYSIEEVCYYIRNNIYMMQEEVFDRGFADWIRGELGMEETADKLDRMREDHNNLKDIVVTLCCSCDYYTESEINELIVIMDQTQNVPMRGRQKIKADTYLKSGSLERARQEYERILKSRIC
;
A
#
# COMPACT_ATOMS: atom_id res chain seq x y z
N MET A 1 12.24 -1.93 22.56
CA MET A 1 11.26 -2.72 23.33
C MET A 1 10.53 -3.62 22.34
N GLY A 2 10.49 -4.93 22.58
CA GLY A 2 9.78 -5.85 21.69
C GLY A 2 8.27 -5.76 21.91
N LYS A 3 7.53 -5.31 20.90
CA LYS A 3 6.06 -5.36 20.87
C LYS A 3 5.66 -6.79 20.49
N LEU A 4 4.90 -7.47 21.34
CA LEU A 4 4.26 -8.73 20.96
C LEU A 4 3.14 -8.38 19.97
N ILE A 5 3.30 -8.78 18.71
CA ILE A 5 2.24 -8.67 17.70
C ILE A 5 1.50 -10.00 17.71
N LEU A 6 0.26 -9.98 18.18
CA LEU A 6 -0.59 -11.16 18.16
C LEU A 6 -1.17 -11.31 16.75
N CYS A 7 -0.55 -12.13 15.90
CA CYS A 7 -1.12 -12.52 14.62
C CYS A 7 -2.22 -13.56 14.87
N SER A 8 -3.41 -13.11 15.27
CA SER A 8 -4.59 -13.96 15.49
C SER A 8 -5.44 -14.14 14.23
N SER A 9 -5.06 -13.49 13.13
CA SER A 9 -5.80 -13.44 11.89
C SER A 9 -5.69 -14.73 11.06
N VAL A 10 -6.69 -14.92 10.20
CA VAL A 10 -6.72 -16.01 9.22
C VAL A 10 -5.51 -15.88 8.29
N ILE A 11 -4.81 -17.00 8.07
CA ILE A 11 -3.76 -17.10 7.06
C ILE A 11 -4.39 -17.61 5.76
N ALA A 12 -4.30 -16.79 4.71
CA ALA A 12 -4.77 -17.11 3.37
C ALA A 12 -4.11 -18.39 2.85
N LYS A 13 -4.88 -19.26 2.20
CA LYS A 13 -4.35 -20.42 1.48
C LYS A 13 -3.70 -19.96 0.17
N ASN A 14 -4.33 -19.00 -0.50
CA ASN A 14 -3.81 -18.36 -1.69
C ASN A 14 -3.41 -16.91 -1.35
N PRO A 15 -2.11 -16.57 -1.39
CA PRO A 15 -1.67 -15.23 -1.03
C PRO A 15 -2.08 -14.19 -2.07
N TYR A 16 -2.29 -12.95 -1.62
CA TYR A 16 -2.34 -11.81 -2.53
C TYR A 16 -0.92 -11.46 -2.96
N CYS A 17 -0.72 -11.26 -4.26
CA CYS A 17 0.57 -10.89 -4.83
C CYS A 17 0.51 -9.46 -5.33
N PHE A 18 1.16 -8.53 -4.62
CA PHE A 18 1.21 -7.14 -5.04
C PHE A 18 1.88 -7.03 -6.42
N PRO A 19 1.17 -6.55 -7.46
CA PRO A 19 1.63 -6.69 -8.85
C PRO A 19 2.97 -6.01 -9.15
N MET A 20 3.23 -4.91 -8.46
CA MET A 20 4.41 -4.06 -8.66
C MET A 20 5.68 -4.68 -8.07
N THR A 21 5.65 -5.16 -6.84
CA THR A 21 6.82 -5.72 -6.15
C THR A 21 6.93 -7.24 -6.24
N LYS A 22 5.86 -7.93 -6.67
CA LYS A 22 5.70 -9.38 -6.58
C LYS A 22 5.76 -9.93 -5.16
N THR A 23 5.59 -9.07 -4.16
CA THR A 23 5.51 -9.47 -2.75
C THR A 23 4.20 -10.19 -2.51
N LYS A 24 4.29 -11.39 -1.93
CA LYS A 24 3.14 -12.17 -1.49
C LYS A 24 2.83 -11.85 -0.04
N VAL A 25 1.55 -11.65 0.26
CA VAL A 25 1.03 -11.48 1.62
C VAL A 25 -0.10 -12.49 1.85
N TYR A 26 -0.16 -13.01 3.06
CA TYR A 26 -1.03 -14.08 3.51
C TYR A 26 -1.96 -13.64 4.64
N SER A 27 -1.71 -12.50 5.27
CA SER A 27 -2.57 -11.96 6.34
C SER A 27 -2.75 -10.45 6.23
N ILE A 28 -3.71 -9.92 6.98
CA ILE A 28 -3.95 -8.47 7.05
C ILE A 28 -2.79 -7.71 7.71
N GLU A 29 -2.08 -8.33 8.65
CA GLU A 29 -0.87 -7.78 9.27
C GLU A 29 0.26 -7.66 8.24
N GLU A 30 0.43 -8.66 7.37
CA GLU A 30 1.41 -8.60 6.29
C GLU A 30 1.04 -7.53 5.26
N VAL A 31 -0.25 -7.31 5.00
CA VAL A 31 -0.73 -6.15 4.22
C VAL A 31 -0.32 -4.85 4.93
N CYS A 32 -0.61 -4.69 6.22
CA CYS A 32 -0.26 -3.49 6.99
C CYS A 32 1.25 -3.22 6.97
N TYR A 33 2.06 -4.26 7.18
CA TYR A 33 3.52 -4.18 7.07
C TYR A 33 3.96 -3.75 5.67
N TYR A 34 3.40 -4.37 4.62
CA TYR A 34 3.69 -4.04 3.23
C TYR A 34 3.38 -2.58 2.92
N ILE A 35 2.23 -2.08 3.39
CA ILE A 35 1.78 -0.69 3.22
C ILE A 35 2.84 0.27 3.75
N ARG A 36 3.27 0.12 5.01
CA ARG A 36 4.24 1.03 5.62
C ARG A 36 5.58 1.03 4.88
N ASN A 37 6.05 -0.14 4.44
CA ASN A 37 7.33 -0.26 3.74
C ASN A 37 7.28 0.31 2.30
N ASN A 38 6.09 0.38 1.69
CA ASN A 38 5.91 0.83 0.31
C ASN A 38 5.06 2.11 0.18
N ILE A 39 4.83 2.82 1.30
CA ILE A 39 3.86 3.93 1.40
C ILE A 39 4.09 5.03 0.35
N TYR A 40 5.35 5.33 0.04
CA TYR A 40 5.73 6.37 -0.94
C TYR A 40 5.41 6.01 -2.40
N MET A 41 5.16 4.73 -2.69
CA MET A 41 4.90 4.22 -4.04
C MET A 41 3.47 3.74 -4.22
N MET A 42 2.69 3.66 -3.14
CA MET A 42 1.32 3.20 -3.21
C MET A 42 0.42 4.23 -3.90
N GLN A 43 -0.57 3.69 -4.60
CA GLN A 43 -1.63 4.42 -5.27
C GLN A 43 -2.94 3.64 -5.03
N GLU A 44 -4.09 4.31 -5.17
CA GLU A 44 -5.40 3.74 -4.87
C GLU A 44 -5.70 2.51 -5.73
N GLU A 45 -5.18 2.48 -6.96
CA GLU A 45 -5.36 1.40 -7.93
C GLU A 45 -4.73 0.07 -7.48
N VAL A 46 -3.86 0.09 -6.47
CA VAL A 46 -3.31 -1.13 -5.86
C VAL A 46 -4.38 -1.90 -5.10
N PHE A 47 -5.38 -1.20 -4.57
CA PHE A 47 -6.49 -1.74 -3.79
C PHE A 47 -7.73 -1.89 -4.68
N ASP A 48 -7.57 -2.72 -5.71
CA ASP A 48 -8.63 -2.97 -6.69
C ASP A 48 -9.69 -3.96 -6.19
N ARG A 49 -10.62 -4.32 -7.08
CA ARG A 49 -11.65 -5.32 -6.78
C ARG A 49 -11.05 -6.68 -6.40
N GLY A 50 -9.97 -7.08 -7.07
CA GLY A 50 -9.31 -8.34 -6.79
C GLY A 50 -8.72 -8.39 -5.38
N PHE A 51 -8.19 -7.26 -4.90
CA PHE A 51 -7.77 -7.12 -3.51
C PHE A 51 -8.94 -7.24 -2.53
N ALA A 52 -10.05 -6.53 -2.75
CA ALA A 52 -11.23 -6.62 -1.89
C ALA A 52 -11.82 -8.04 -1.86
N ASP A 53 -11.91 -8.71 -3.02
CA ASP A 53 -12.37 -10.10 -3.12
C ASP A 53 -11.42 -11.07 -2.40
N TRP A 54 -10.11 -10.81 -2.41
CA TRP A 54 -9.15 -11.59 -1.64
C TRP A 54 -9.33 -11.42 -0.12
N ILE A 55 -9.49 -10.17 0.36
CA ILE A 55 -9.78 -9.89 1.77
C ILE A 55 -11.05 -10.62 2.22
N ARG A 56 -12.09 -10.62 1.37
CA ARG A 56 -13.36 -11.31 1.64
C ARG A 56 -13.19 -12.84 1.65
N GLY A 57 -12.61 -13.40 0.60
CA GLY A 57 -12.59 -14.86 0.38
C GLY A 57 -11.50 -15.60 1.14
N GLU A 58 -10.28 -15.05 1.19
CA GLU A 58 -9.14 -15.73 1.80
C GLU A 58 -8.94 -15.38 3.27
N LEU A 59 -9.31 -14.15 3.69
CA LEU A 59 -9.20 -13.73 5.09
C LEU A 59 -10.54 -13.76 5.85
N GLY A 60 -11.67 -13.90 5.15
CA GLY A 60 -13.00 -13.90 5.77
C GLY A 60 -13.44 -12.54 6.33
N MET A 61 -12.81 -11.44 5.89
CA MET A 61 -13.04 -10.09 6.43
C MET A 61 -14.10 -9.33 5.62
N GLU A 62 -15.34 -9.82 5.63
CA GLU A 62 -16.45 -9.29 4.82
C GLU A 62 -16.69 -7.78 5.03
N GLU A 63 -16.74 -7.32 6.29
CA GLU A 63 -16.97 -5.91 6.61
C GLU A 63 -15.87 -5.00 6.05
N THR A 64 -14.62 -5.47 6.08
CA THR A 64 -13.48 -4.70 5.54
C THR A 64 -13.54 -4.65 4.01
N ALA A 65 -13.86 -5.77 3.37
CA ALA A 65 -14.04 -5.82 1.92
C ALA A 65 -15.19 -4.91 1.44
N ASP A 66 -16.32 -4.89 2.15
CA ASP A 66 -17.45 -4.02 1.82
C ASP A 66 -17.10 -2.53 1.96
N LYS A 67 -16.31 -2.17 2.98
CA LYS A 67 -15.79 -0.80 3.14
C LYS A 67 -14.86 -0.42 1.98
N LEU A 68 -13.98 -1.34 1.56
CA LEU A 68 -13.09 -1.11 0.42
C LEU A 68 -13.89 -0.92 -0.88
N ASP A 69 -14.92 -1.73 -1.12
CA ASP A 69 -15.76 -1.60 -2.31
C ASP A 69 -16.50 -0.25 -2.34
N ARG A 70 -17.07 0.19 -1.21
CA ARG A 70 -17.70 1.52 -1.11
C ARG A 70 -16.69 2.65 -1.36
N MET A 71 -15.52 2.58 -0.74
CA MET A 71 -14.46 3.59 -0.95
C MET A 71 -14.03 3.69 -2.40
N ARG A 72 -14.06 2.59 -3.15
CA ARG A 72 -13.75 2.58 -4.58
C ARG A 72 -14.86 3.23 -5.42
N GLU A 73 -16.12 3.01 -5.07
CA GLU A 73 -17.28 3.66 -5.72
C GLU A 73 -17.31 5.17 -5.45
N ASP A 74 -16.97 5.58 -4.22
CA ASP A 74 -16.94 6.98 -3.79
C ASP A 74 -15.69 7.74 -4.21
N HIS A 75 -14.75 7.08 -4.92
CA HIS A 75 -13.44 7.64 -5.30
C HIS A 75 -12.67 8.23 -4.10
N ASN A 76 -12.71 7.53 -2.96
CA ASN A 76 -11.99 7.93 -1.77
C ASN A 76 -10.48 7.91 -1.99
N ASN A 77 -9.80 8.80 -1.27
CA ASN A 77 -8.36 8.94 -1.39
C ASN A 77 -7.61 7.78 -0.71
N LEU A 78 -6.34 7.56 -1.10
CA LEU A 78 -5.47 6.50 -0.59
C LEU A 78 -5.38 6.43 0.94
N LYS A 79 -5.48 7.58 1.61
CA LYS A 79 -5.36 7.67 3.08
C LYS A 79 -6.50 6.93 3.77
N ASP A 80 -7.72 7.12 3.30
CA ASP A 80 -8.90 6.50 3.90
C ASP A 80 -8.86 4.97 3.75
N ILE A 81 -8.36 4.49 2.60
CA ILE A 81 -8.12 3.06 2.35
C ILE A 81 -7.09 2.50 3.33
N VAL A 82 -5.93 3.17 3.45
CA VAL A 82 -4.85 2.73 4.35
C VAL A 82 -5.29 2.73 5.81
N VAL A 83 -6.00 3.76 6.26
CA VAL A 83 -6.51 3.83 7.63
C VAL A 83 -7.51 2.71 7.89
N THR A 84 -8.41 2.44 6.95
CA THR A 84 -9.40 1.34 7.07
C THR A 84 -8.71 -0.02 7.23
N LEU A 85 -7.68 -0.29 6.43
CA LEU A 85 -6.90 -1.52 6.52
C LEU A 85 -6.13 -1.63 7.85
N CYS A 86 -5.45 -0.56 8.25
CA CYS A 86 -4.72 -0.53 9.53
C CYS A 86 -5.65 -0.70 10.73
N CYS A 87 -6.85 -0.12 10.71
CA CYS A 87 -7.84 -0.27 11.78
C CYS A 87 -8.59 -1.62 11.76
N SER A 88 -8.42 -2.44 10.71
CA SER A 88 -9.05 -3.76 10.61
C SER A 88 -8.29 -4.85 11.38
N CYS A 89 -7.12 -4.53 11.94
CA CYS A 89 -6.33 -5.44 12.78
C CYS A 89 -5.52 -4.66 13.83
N ASP A 90 -4.99 -5.35 14.84
CA ASP A 90 -4.24 -4.72 15.94
C ASP A 90 -2.73 -4.59 15.67
N TYR A 91 -2.31 -4.63 14.40
CA TYR A 91 -0.89 -4.56 14.02
C TYR A 91 -0.26 -3.23 14.43
N TYR A 92 -0.96 -2.13 14.15
CA TYR A 92 -0.55 -0.77 14.49
C TYR A 92 -1.35 -0.23 15.67
N THR A 93 -0.66 0.47 16.57
CA THR A 93 -1.32 1.33 17.55
C THR A 93 -1.88 2.58 16.89
N GLU A 94 -2.83 3.25 17.53
CA GLU A 94 -3.37 4.53 17.06
C GLU A 94 -2.27 5.57 16.79
N SER A 95 -1.22 5.61 17.63
CA SER A 95 -0.06 6.49 17.42
C SER A 95 0.70 6.14 16.13
N GLU A 96 0.93 4.86 15.86
CA GLU A 96 1.60 4.40 14.64
C GLU A 96 0.76 4.67 13.38
N ILE A 97 -0.57 4.59 13.49
CA ILE A 97 -1.49 4.96 12.39
C ILE A 97 -1.43 6.47 12.13
N ASN A 98 -1.42 7.30 13.18
CA ASN A 98 -1.29 8.75 13.05
C ASN A 98 0.06 9.14 12.41
N GLU A 99 1.15 8.47 12.77
CA GLU A 99 2.45 8.65 12.09
C GLU A 99 2.38 8.30 10.59
N LEU A 100 1.70 7.21 10.24
CA LEU A 100 1.46 6.82 8.85
C LEU A 100 0.69 7.89 8.08
N ILE A 101 -0.36 8.46 8.67
CA ILE A 101 -1.14 9.56 8.08
C ILE A 101 -0.24 10.77 7.80
N VAL A 102 0.59 11.17 8.77
CA VAL A 102 1.54 12.28 8.61
C VAL A 102 2.51 12.02 7.45
N ILE A 103 3.02 10.79 7.31
CA ILE A 103 3.90 10.41 6.18
C ILE A 103 3.14 10.54 4.85
N MET A 104 1.88 10.11 4.79
CA MET A 104 1.06 10.22 3.59
C MET A 104 0.77 11.68 3.22
N ASP A 105 0.52 12.55 4.20
CA ASP A 105 0.31 13.99 3.98
C ASP A 105 1.59 14.72 3.54
N GLN A 106 2.73 14.35 4.11
CA GLN A 106 4.03 14.84 3.64
C GLN A 106 4.30 14.38 2.20
N THR A 107 3.97 13.13 1.89
CA THR A 107 4.10 12.59 0.54
C THR A 107 3.19 13.36 -0.42
N GLN A 108 1.96 13.69 -0.02
CA GLN A 108 1.06 14.56 -0.80
C GLN A 108 1.65 15.95 -1.10
N ASN A 109 2.55 16.45 -0.26
CA ASN A 109 3.27 17.72 -0.46
C ASN A 109 4.62 17.59 -1.19
N VAL A 110 5.13 16.38 -1.44
CA VAL A 110 6.29 16.19 -2.30
C VAL A 110 5.87 16.49 -3.74
N PRO A 111 6.53 17.43 -4.44
CA PRO A 111 6.25 17.71 -5.85
C PRO A 111 6.24 16.41 -6.65
N MET A 112 5.36 16.27 -7.64
CA MET A 112 5.23 15.05 -8.45
C MET A 112 6.58 14.45 -8.90
N ARG A 113 7.55 15.31 -9.23
CA ARG A 113 8.93 14.92 -9.56
C ARG A 113 9.69 14.24 -8.42
N GLY A 114 9.55 14.73 -7.19
CA GLY A 114 10.16 14.13 -6.01
C GLY A 114 9.60 12.73 -5.74
N ARG A 115 8.28 12.54 -5.89
CA ARG A 115 7.68 11.20 -5.77
C ARG A 115 8.15 10.26 -6.87
N GLN A 116 8.19 10.73 -8.12
CA GLN A 116 8.69 9.95 -9.25
C GLN A 116 10.16 9.54 -9.04
N LYS A 117 11.00 10.45 -8.51
CA LYS A 117 12.39 10.12 -8.16
C LYS A 117 12.47 9.05 -7.08
N ILE A 118 11.71 9.18 -5.99
CA ILE A 118 11.69 8.17 -4.90
C ILE A 118 11.24 6.80 -5.44
N LYS A 119 10.25 6.79 -6.34
CA LYS A 119 9.77 5.58 -7.02
C LYS A 119 10.88 4.96 -7.88
N ALA A 120 11.57 5.76 -8.69
CA ALA A 120 12.67 5.30 -9.53
C ALA A 120 13.88 4.79 -8.70
N ASP A 121 14.25 5.51 -7.64
CA ASP A 121 15.32 5.14 -6.71
C ASP A 121 14.99 3.80 -6.01
N THR A 122 13.71 3.55 -5.71
CA THR A 122 13.31 2.29 -5.08
C THR A 122 13.29 1.12 -6.07
N TYR A 123 12.86 1.33 -7.31
CA TYR A 123 13.00 0.31 -8.36
C TYR A 123 14.46 -0.06 -8.61
N LEU A 124 15.38 0.92 -8.51
CA LEU A 124 16.81 0.68 -8.60
C LEU A 124 17.30 -0.20 -7.44
N LYS A 125 16.89 0.11 -6.21
CA LYS A 125 17.24 -0.67 -5.00
C LYS A 125 16.67 -2.09 -5.00
N SER A 126 15.49 -2.30 -5.59
CA SER A 126 14.87 -3.63 -5.69
C SER A 126 15.36 -4.48 -6.87
N GLY A 127 16.34 -3.98 -7.64
CA GLY A 127 16.92 -4.69 -8.79
C GLY A 127 16.09 -4.62 -10.07
N SER A 128 14.97 -3.89 -10.08
CA SER A 128 14.12 -3.70 -11.25
C SER A 128 14.64 -2.57 -12.16
N LEU A 129 15.81 -2.79 -12.76
CA LEU A 129 16.55 -1.78 -13.55
C LEU A 129 15.71 -1.18 -14.69
N GLU A 130 14.96 -2.01 -15.41
CA GLU A 130 14.16 -1.56 -16.56
C GLU A 130 13.05 -0.58 -16.13
N ARG A 131 12.39 -0.87 -15.00
CA ARG A 131 11.34 0.00 -14.44
C ARG A 131 11.93 1.27 -13.84
N ALA A 132 13.09 1.17 -13.18
CA ALA A 132 13.82 2.33 -12.68
C ALA A 132 14.16 3.28 -13.85
N ARG A 133 14.73 2.73 -14.93
CA ARG A 133 15.07 3.48 -16.14
C ARG A 133 13.85 4.15 -16.76
N GLN A 134 12.74 3.44 -16.95
CA GLN A 134 11.52 4.00 -17.52
C GLN A 134 10.99 5.18 -16.71
N GLU A 135 10.97 5.07 -15.38
CA GLU A 135 10.53 6.18 -14.53
C GLU A 135 11.51 7.37 -14.56
N TYR A 136 12.83 7.14 -14.56
CA TYR A 136 13.81 8.23 -14.74
C TYR A 136 13.67 8.91 -16.10
N GLU A 137 13.48 8.14 -17.18
CA GLU A 137 13.22 8.70 -18.51
C GLU A 137 11.94 9.53 -18.54
N ARG A 138 10.89 9.10 -17.83
CA ARG A 138 9.63 9.84 -17.71
C ARG A 138 9.82 11.18 -16.98
N ILE A 139 10.61 11.18 -15.90
CA ILE A 139 11.01 12.41 -15.18
C ILE A 139 11.76 13.35 -16.12
N LEU A 140 12.73 12.84 -16.89
CA LEU A 140 13.55 13.64 -17.80
C LEU A 140 12.75 14.16 -19.01
N LYS A 141 11.85 13.35 -19.58
CA LYS A 141 10.98 13.74 -20.71
C LYS A 141 9.95 14.79 -20.32
N SER A 142 9.53 14.85 -19.05
CA SER A 142 8.67 15.93 -18.51
C SER A 142 9.32 17.34 -18.54
N ARG A 143 10.56 17.46 -19.05
CA ARG A 143 11.31 18.71 -19.20
C ARG A 143 11.16 19.35 -20.58
N ILE A 144 10.48 18.70 -21.52
CA ILE A 144 10.25 19.21 -22.88
C ILE A 144 8.77 19.57 -23.03
N CYS A 145 8.39 20.73 -22.50
CA CYS A 145 7.26 21.57 -22.91
C CYS A 145 7.60 23.00 -22.46
#